data_AF-A0A4Q9DCY3-F1
#
_entry.id   AF-A0A4Q9DCY3-F1
#
_cell.length_a   1.000
_cell.length_b   1.000
_cell.length_c   1.000
_cell.angle_alpha   90.00
_cell.angle_beta   90.00
_cell.angle_gamma   90.00
#
_symmetry.space_group_name_H-M   'P 1'
#
loop_
_entity.id
_entity.type
_entity.pdbx_description
1 polymer ?
#
loop_
_entity_poly.entity_id
_entity_poly.type
_entity_poly.pdbx_seq_one_letter_code
_entity_poly.pdbx_strand_id
1 'polypeptide(L)'
;MISAVVNFFIDIHTLGQLIQWLVTDSPVRGLGRTQLASIEESFAPLDSVVDLLLQQDPSKRPQDTTELSKLIKSALKPQVNRETEEDRVLRVLREFDKIIRLACPGKRGVIRIVDKEKINYIMELVAAKCEELLLWWTQGSADCPINQPIRHLHDNTWLIDYGEHSIEEIWIKKDDSYDHQYILLQCSPMPRFGIYEGEGYRYEEAAWFIDRYITRQEYDDGVADINGKSVELEQRAELRTRELEQDFIFIATFANSINVDRNRSVVDQVYRFIKNVGLSDTTLQRLDKLKRHPVSQMMQ
;
A
#
# COMPACT_ATOMS: atom_id res chain seq x y z
N MET A 1 -26.22 34.96 -35.95
CA MET A 1 -24.95 34.19 -35.87
C MET A 1 -23.78 35.06 -35.39
N ILE A 2 -23.55 36.26 -35.94
CA ILE A 2 -22.48 37.18 -35.50
C ILE A 2 -22.58 37.58 -34.01
N SER A 3 -23.79 37.82 -33.49
CA SER A 3 -24.03 38.20 -32.08
C SER A 3 -23.66 37.12 -31.05
N ALA A 4 -23.77 35.82 -31.39
CA ALA A 4 -23.46 34.74 -30.47
C ALA A 4 -21.94 34.48 -30.36
N VAL A 5 -21.23 34.63 -31.49
CA VAL A 5 -19.77 34.49 -31.56
C VAL A 5 -19.07 35.62 -30.78
N VAL A 6 -19.57 36.86 -30.90
CA VAL A 6 -19.03 38.00 -30.14
C VAL A 6 -19.23 37.81 -28.63
N ASN A 7 -20.37 37.24 -28.21
CA ASN A 7 -20.67 37.04 -26.79
C ASN A 7 -19.72 36.03 -26.12
N PHE A 8 -19.44 34.92 -26.80
CA PHE A 8 -18.59 33.87 -26.26
C PHE A 8 -17.15 34.33 -25.94
N PHE A 9 -16.52 35.10 -26.84
CA PHE A 9 -15.16 35.59 -26.60
C PHE A 9 -15.08 36.67 -25.51
N ILE A 10 -16.16 37.44 -25.32
CA ILE A 10 -16.29 38.39 -24.21
C ILE A 10 -16.39 37.63 -22.89
N ASP A 11 -17.19 36.56 -22.84
CA ASP A 11 -17.33 35.72 -21.65
C ASP A 11 -16.01 35.04 -21.27
N ILE A 12 -15.24 34.52 -22.24
CA ILE A 12 -13.90 33.96 -22.01
C ILE A 12 -12.96 35.00 -21.40
N HIS A 13 -12.92 36.20 -21.96
CA HIS A 13 -12.06 37.26 -21.45
C HIS A 13 -12.49 37.70 -20.05
N THR A 14 -13.79 37.78 -19.81
CA THR A 14 -14.36 38.09 -18.49
C THR A 14 -13.99 37.01 -17.46
N LEU A 15 -14.03 35.73 -17.85
CA LEU A 15 -13.59 34.63 -17.00
C LEU A 15 -12.10 34.78 -16.62
N GLY A 16 -11.23 35.14 -17.56
CA GLY A 16 -9.83 35.43 -17.28
C GLY A 16 -9.64 36.56 -16.26
N GLN A 17 -10.43 37.64 -16.39
CA GLN A 17 -10.43 38.76 -15.43
C GLN A 17 -10.94 38.33 -14.05
N LEU A 18 -11.96 37.48 -13.99
CA LEU A 18 -12.51 36.94 -12.74
C LEU A 18 -11.50 36.06 -12.02
N ILE A 19 -10.83 35.14 -12.72
CA ILE A 19 -9.79 34.28 -12.13
C ILE A 19 -8.65 35.14 -11.56
N GLN A 20 -8.18 36.13 -12.33
CA GLN A 20 -7.16 37.06 -11.84
C GLN A 20 -7.62 37.78 -10.56
N TRP A 21 -8.83 38.33 -10.58
CA TRP A 21 -9.34 39.12 -9.46
C TRP A 21 -9.52 38.26 -8.20
N LEU A 22 -10.07 37.05 -8.34
CA LEU A 22 -10.27 36.13 -7.21
C LEU A 22 -8.97 35.74 -6.52
N VAL A 23 -7.87 35.59 -7.28
CA VAL A 23 -6.58 35.14 -6.73
C VAL A 23 -5.73 36.30 -6.25
N THR A 24 -5.73 37.43 -6.96
CA THR A 24 -4.82 38.56 -6.68
C THR A 24 -5.49 39.73 -5.96
N ASP A 25 -6.79 39.64 -5.69
CA ASP A 25 -7.64 40.71 -5.16
C ASP A 25 -7.57 42.01 -5.99
N SER A 26 -7.16 41.91 -7.25
CA SER A 26 -7.03 43.03 -8.18
C SER A 26 -7.31 42.61 -9.63
N PRO A 27 -8.10 43.39 -10.39
CA PRO A 27 -8.30 43.13 -11.82
C PRO A 27 -7.05 43.51 -12.63
N VAL A 28 -6.89 42.94 -13.83
CA VAL A 28 -5.78 43.34 -14.72
C VAL A 28 -6.02 44.75 -15.23
N ARG A 29 -5.04 45.64 -15.04
CA ARG A 29 -5.07 47.02 -15.55
C ARG A 29 -3.89 47.26 -16.49
N GLY A 30 -4.17 47.47 -17.77
CA GLY A 30 -3.14 47.80 -18.77
C GLY A 30 -2.32 46.60 -19.26
N LEU A 31 -1.06 46.85 -19.62
CA LEU A 31 -0.13 45.83 -20.14
C LEU A 31 0.65 45.20 -19.00
N GLY A 32 0.23 44.02 -18.57
CA GLY A 32 0.92 43.21 -17.56
C GLY A 32 -0.01 42.80 -16.42
N ARG A 33 -0.18 41.49 -16.24
CA ARG A 33 -0.89 40.91 -15.10
C ARG A 33 0.10 40.41 -14.05
N THR A 34 -0.32 40.42 -12.80
CA THR A 34 0.40 39.72 -11.72
C THR A 34 0.26 38.22 -11.92
N GLN A 35 1.38 37.51 -11.97
CA GLN A 35 1.39 36.04 -12.06
C GLN A 35 0.76 35.45 -10.79
N LEU A 36 -0.14 34.49 -10.93
CA LEU A 36 -0.85 33.86 -9.83
C LEU A 36 0.12 33.12 -8.91
N ALA A 37 1.17 32.52 -9.48
CA ALA A 37 2.28 31.91 -8.74
C ALA A 37 2.96 32.85 -7.74
N SER A 38 2.89 34.17 -7.95
CA SER A 38 3.47 35.16 -7.03
C SER A 38 2.63 35.40 -5.77
N ILE A 39 1.36 34.98 -5.78
CA ILE A 39 0.49 34.98 -4.59
C ILE A 39 0.58 33.63 -3.88
N GLU A 40 0.40 32.53 -4.62
CA GLU A 40 0.53 31.17 -4.10
C GLU A 40 1.01 30.22 -5.22
N GLU A 41 2.05 29.43 -4.93
CA GLU A 41 2.67 28.52 -5.91
C GLU A 41 1.70 27.48 -6.45
N SER A 42 0.68 27.09 -5.67
CA SER A 42 -0.36 26.14 -6.08
C SER A 42 -1.18 26.61 -7.30
N PHE A 43 -1.21 27.93 -7.57
CA PHE A 43 -1.89 28.51 -8.73
C PHE A 43 -1.00 28.65 -9.97
N ALA A 44 0.30 28.35 -9.88
CA ALA A 44 1.23 28.43 -11.02
C ALA A 44 0.74 27.69 -12.29
N PRO A 45 0.05 26.53 -12.21
CA PRO A 45 -0.47 25.88 -13.41
C PRO A 45 -1.52 26.70 -14.17
N LEU A 46 -2.26 27.58 -13.49
CA LEU A 46 -3.31 28.40 -14.08
C LEU A 46 -2.75 29.64 -14.79
N ASP A 47 -1.51 30.04 -14.56
CA ASP A 47 -0.93 31.24 -15.16
C ASP A 47 -1.00 31.19 -16.69
N SER A 48 -0.54 30.10 -17.28
CA SER A 48 -0.61 29.89 -18.74
C SER A 48 -2.05 29.89 -19.29
N VAL A 49 -3.02 29.44 -18.49
CA VAL A 49 -4.45 29.45 -18.88
C VAL A 49 -4.97 30.88 -18.89
N VAL A 50 -4.72 31.65 -17.83
CA VAL A 50 -5.17 33.05 -17.73
C VAL A 50 -4.54 33.91 -18.82
N ASP A 51 -3.27 33.67 -19.18
CA ASP A 51 -2.59 34.34 -20.30
C ASP A 51 -3.29 34.10 -21.64
N LEU A 52 -3.87 32.91 -21.85
CA LEU A 52 -4.64 32.59 -23.05
C LEU A 52 -6.03 33.25 -23.04
N LEU A 53 -6.72 33.28 -21.90
CA LEU A 53 -8.06 33.88 -21.81
C LEU A 53 -8.04 35.40 -22.02
N LEU A 54 -6.94 36.06 -21.58
CA LEU A 54 -6.78 37.52 -21.63
C LEU A 54 -6.10 38.04 -22.91
N GLN A 55 -5.86 37.17 -23.91
CA GLN A 55 -5.31 37.61 -25.20
C GLN A 55 -6.20 38.67 -25.84
N GLN A 56 -5.62 39.75 -26.37
CA GLN A 56 -6.39 40.81 -27.03
C GLN A 56 -7.06 40.32 -28.33
N ASP A 57 -6.40 39.41 -29.04
CA ASP A 57 -6.90 38.79 -30.26
C ASP A 57 -7.83 37.60 -29.94
N PRO A 58 -9.14 37.69 -30.24
CA PRO A 58 -10.09 36.61 -29.96
C PRO A 58 -9.75 35.29 -30.66
N SER A 59 -9.05 35.33 -31.79
CA SER A 59 -8.66 34.11 -32.52
C SER A 59 -7.58 33.30 -31.80
N LYS A 60 -6.89 33.90 -30.82
CA LYS A 60 -5.87 33.26 -29.99
C LYS A 60 -6.42 32.73 -28.65
N ARG A 61 -7.70 32.98 -28.36
CA ARG A 61 -8.40 32.43 -27.19
C ARG A 61 -8.95 31.04 -27.52
N PRO A 62 -9.38 30.25 -26.51
CA PRO A 62 -10.14 29.03 -26.78
C PRO A 62 -11.39 29.32 -27.63
N GLN A 63 -11.64 28.49 -28.63
CA GLN A 63 -12.69 28.71 -29.61
C GLN A 63 -14.04 28.09 -29.19
N ASP A 64 -14.03 27.20 -28.22
CA ASP A 64 -15.23 26.60 -27.64
C ASP A 64 -15.07 26.21 -26.16
N THR A 65 -16.19 25.85 -25.52
CA THR A 65 -16.24 25.46 -24.09
C THR A 65 -15.51 24.15 -23.81
N THR A 66 -15.37 23.27 -24.80
CA THR A 66 -14.69 21.97 -24.66
C THR A 66 -13.19 22.17 -24.56
N GLU A 67 -12.63 23.00 -25.43
CA GLU A 67 -11.23 23.42 -25.41
C GLU A 67 -10.89 24.12 -24.08
N LEU A 68 -11.72 25.08 -23.66
CA LEU A 68 -11.57 25.77 -22.38
C LEU A 68 -11.60 24.79 -21.20
N SER A 69 -12.58 23.87 -21.17
CA SER A 69 -12.69 22.87 -20.11
C SER A 69 -11.46 21.97 -20.05
N LYS A 70 -10.91 21.59 -21.20
CA LYS A 70 -9.71 20.77 -21.29
C LYS A 70 -8.49 21.50 -20.73
N LEU A 71 -8.28 22.77 -21.10
CA LEU A 71 -7.19 23.61 -20.62
C LEU A 71 -7.21 23.79 -19.10
N ILE A 72 -8.38 24.14 -18.54
CA ILE A 72 -8.53 24.29 -17.08
C ILE A 72 -8.29 22.96 -16.37
N LYS A 73 -8.83 21.86 -16.89
CA LYS A 73 -8.62 20.52 -16.30
C LYS A 73 -7.16 20.08 -16.34
N SER A 74 -6.44 20.36 -17.43
CA SER A 74 -5.00 20.03 -17.53
C SER A 74 -4.13 20.87 -16.63
N ALA A 75 -4.51 22.13 -16.39
CA ALA A 75 -3.79 23.01 -15.47
C ALA A 75 -4.03 22.59 -14.00
N LEU A 76 -5.28 22.37 -13.61
CA LEU A 76 -5.65 21.99 -12.23
C LEU A 76 -5.27 20.54 -11.87
N LYS A 77 -5.02 19.70 -12.88
CA LYS A 77 -4.54 18.33 -12.71
C LYS A 77 -3.32 18.16 -13.61
N PRO A 78 -2.09 18.51 -13.16
CA PRO A 78 -0.90 18.14 -13.91
C PRO A 78 -1.00 16.65 -14.24
N GLN A 79 -0.61 16.26 -15.46
CA GLN A 79 -0.59 14.85 -15.82
C GLN A 79 0.24 14.12 -14.77
N VAL A 80 -0.44 13.44 -13.85
CA VAL A 80 0.18 12.41 -13.03
C VAL A 80 0.69 11.43 -14.06
N ASN A 81 2.02 11.35 -14.21
CA ASN A 81 2.64 10.21 -14.87
C ASN A 81 2.12 9.00 -14.12
N ARG A 82 1.05 8.38 -14.64
CA ARG A 82 0.50 7.15 -14.08
C ARG A 82 1.61 6.14 -14.29
N GLU A 83 2.26 5.78 -13.19
CA GLU A 83 3.20 4.66 -13.17
C GLU A 83 2.54 3.51 -13.92
N THR A 84 3.21 3.03 -14.97
CA THR A 84 2.67 1.89 -15.71
C THR A 84 2.69 0.67 -14.80
N GLU A 85 1.87 -0.34 -15.10
CA GLU A 85 1.91 -1.58 -14.32
C GLU A 85 3.29 -2.24 -14.40
N GLU A 86 3.98 -2.10 -15.54
CA GLU A 86 5.35 -2.55 -15.73
C GLU A 86 6.33 -1.86 -14.79
N ASP A 87 6.29 -0.52 -14.75
CA ASP A 87 7.14 0.28 -13.85
C ASP A 87 6.90 -0.08 -12.39
N ARG A 88 5.63 -0.24 -12.01
CA ARG A 88 5.21 -0.59 -10.65
C ARG A 88 5.75 -1.96 -10.24
N VAL A 89 5.56 -2.99 -11.07
CA VAL A 89 6.08 -4.35 -10.83
C VAL A 89 7.60 -4.33 -10.72
N LEU A 90 8.28 -3.67 -11.66
CA LEU A 90 9.74 -3.54 -11.67
C LEU A 90 10.27 -2.89 -10.40
N ARG A 91 9.63 -1.79 -9.98
CA ARG A 91 10.01 -1.06 -8.78
C ARG A 91 9.90 -1.95 -7.54
N VAL A 92 8.73 -2.54 -7.28
CA VAL A 92 8.53 -3.33 -6.04
C VAL A 92 9.46 -4.54 -5.98
N LEU A 93 9.67 -5.23 -7.10
CA LEU A 93 10.55 -6.40 -7.17
C LEU A 93 12.01 -6.03 -6.88
N ARG A 94 12.49 -4.91 -7.43
CA ARG A 94 13.86 -4.42 -7.19
C ARG A 94 14.07 -3.87 -5.79
N GLU A 95 13.09 -3.15 -5.24
CA GLU A 95 13.19 -2.66 -3.86
C GLU A 95 13.14 -3.80 -2.85
N PHE A 96 12.30 -4.81 -3.10
CA PHE A 96 12.28 -6.01 -2.26
C PHE A 96 13.61 -6.76 -2.32
N ASP A 97 14.20 -6.93 -3.51
CA ASP A 97 15.54 -7.51 -3.69
C ASP A 97 16.61 -6.77 -2.88
N LYS A 98 16.58 -5.44 -2.81
CA LYS A 98 17.51 -4.66 -1.99
C LYS A 98 17.40 -5.00 -0.51
N ILE A 99 16.18 -5.14 0.02
CA ILE A 99 15.94 -5.56 1.41
C ILE A 99 16.52 -6.95 1.64
N ILE A 100 16.26 -7.90 0.75
CA ILE A 100 16.78 -9.28 0.85
C ILE A 100 18.31 -9.31 0.80
N ARG A 101 18.94 -8.49 -0.05
CA ARG A 101 20.41 -8.37 -0.12
C ARG A 101 21.01 -7.78 1.14
N LEU A 102 20.35 -6.76 1.71
CA LEU A 102 20.78 -6.12 2.95
C LEU A 102 20.60 -7.06 4.16
N ALA A 103 19.49 -7.79 4.20
CA ALA A 103 19.23 -8.83 5.20
C ALA A 103 20.30 -9.93 5.15
N CYS A 104 20.64 -10.40 3.95
CA CYS A 104 21.47 -11.58 3.72
C CYS A 104 22.64 -11.31 2.75
N PRO A 105 23.66 -10.51 3.15
CA PRO A 105 24.81 -10.23 2.30
C PRO A 105 25.63 -11.50 2.05
N GLY A 106 26.11 -11.68 0.82
CA GLY A 106 26.97 -12.81 0.42
C GLY A 106 26.30 -14.19 0.35
N LYS A 107 25.05 -14.33 0.80
CA LYS A 107 24.30 -15.60 0.77
C LYS A 107 23.41 -15.71 -0.48
N ARG A 108 23.03 -16.95 -0.85
CA ARG A 108 22.10 -17.30 -1.94
C ARG A 108 21.27 -18.52 -1.55
N GLY A 109 20.14 -18.74 -2.25
CA GLY A 109 19.27 -19.88 -2.03
C GLY A 109 18.33 -19.66 -0.85
N VAL A 110 17.96 -20.75 -0.18
CA VAL A 110 17.13 -20.72 1.02
C VAL A 110 18.03 -20.51 2.25
N ILE A 111 17.73 -19.50 3.05
CA ILE A 111 18.55 -19.06 4.18
C ILE A 111 17.70 -19.10 5.43
N ARG A 112 18.08 -19.97 6.36
CA ARG A 112 17.45 -20.11 7.68
C ARG A 112 18.07 -19.12 8.67
N ILE A 113 17.22 -18.42 9.45
CA ILE A 113 17.62 -17.42 10.44
C ILE A 113 16.81 -17.65 11.72
N VAL A 114 17.52 -17.96 12.81
CA VAL A 114 16.95 -18.19 14.17
C VAL A 114 17.39 -17.14 15.19
N ASP A 115 18.33 -16.28 14.80
CA ASP A 115 18.85 -15.24 15.68
C ASP A 115 17.82 -14.10 15.83
N LYS A 116 17.39 -13.83 17.06
CA LYS A 116 16.27 -12.92 17.35
C LYS A 116 16.56 -11.48 16.96
N GLU A 117 17.77 -11.00 17.23
CA GLU A 117 18.19 -9.65 16.84
C GLU A 117 18.18 -9.50 15.31
N LYS A 118 18.69 -10.51 14.60
CA LYS A 118 18.67 -10.52 13.14
C LYS A 118 17.25 -10.61 12.57
N ILE A 119 16.36 -11.39 13.18
CA ILE A 119 14.94 -11.48 12.81
C ILE A 119 14.28 -10.11 12.94
N ASN A 120 14.43 -9.45 14.10
CA ASN A 120 13.85 -8.13 14.33
C ASN A 120 14.39 -7.10 13.35
N TYR A 121 15.71 -7.06 13.13
CA TYR A 121 16.32 -6.20 12.10
C TYR A 121 15.72 -6.40 10.71
N ILE A 122 15.47 -7.64 10.29
CA ILE A 122 14.88 -7.93 8.97
C ILE A 122 13.43 -7.44 8.92
N MET A 123 12.66 -7.68 9.98
CA MET A 123 11.27 -7.22 10.06
C MET A 123 11.18 -5.69 10.11
N GLU A 124 12.11 -5.00 10.76
CA GLU A 124 12.23 -3.54 10.74
C GLU A 124 12.49 -3.01 9.32
N LEU A 125 13.38 -3.64 8.55
CA LEU A 125 13.62 -3.27 7.15
C LEU A 125 12.37 -3.43 6.29
N VAL A 126 11.63 -4.53 6.48
CA VAL A 126 10.38 -4.81 5.76
C VAL A 126 9.31 -3.80 6.17
N ALA A 127 9.14 -3.54 7.46
CA ALA A 127 8.17 -2.59 8.01
C ALA A 127 8.40 -1.17 7.49
N ALA A 128 9.65 -0.71 7.47
CA ALA A 128 10.04 0.61 7.00
C ALA A 128 9.71 0.87 5.51
N LYS A 129 9.46 -0.20 4.74
CA LYS A 129 9.16 -0.15 3.30
C LYS A 129 7.83 -0.80 2.92
N CYS A 130 7.00 -1.16 3.91
CA CYS A 130 5.79 -1.95 3.70
C CYS A 130 4.84 -1.34 2.66
N GLU A 131 4.55 -0.03 2.79
CA GLU A 131 3.66 0.70 1.87
C GLU A 131 4.24 0.80 0.45
N GLU A 132 5.54 1.05 0.32
CA GLU A 132 6.23 1.19 -0.97
C GLU A 132 6.30 -0.13 -1.75
N LEU A 133 6.46 -1.24 -1.04
CA LEU A 133 6.67 -2.58 -1.62
C LEU A 133 5.39 -3.29 -2.02
N LEU A 134 4.22 -2.81 -1.56
CA LEU A 134 2.93 -3.42 -1.83
C LEU A 134 2.96 -4.92 -1.48
N LEU A 135 3.37 -5.19 -0.24
CA LEU A 135 3.56 -6.53 0.27
C LEU A 135 2.23 -7.25 0.43
N TRP A 136 2.27 -8.55 0.18
CA TRP A 136 1.19 -9.48 0.41
C TRP A 136 1.71 -10.56 1.35
N TRP A 137 0.81 -11.03 2.21
CA TRP A 137 1.03 -12.24 2.95
C TRP A 137 0.19 -13.38 2.36
N THR A 138 0.70 -14.61 2.41
CA THR A 138 -0.05 -15.79 2.00
C THR A 138 0.18 -16.99 2.90
N GLN A 139 -0.90 -17.73 3.10
CA GLN A 139 -0.96 -19.05 3.73
C GLN A 139 -1.45 -20.10 2.73
N GLY A 140 -1.07 -19.93 1.47
CA GLY A 140 -1.38 -20.83 0.36
C GLY A 140 -2.75 -20.59 -0.27
N SER A 141 -3.84 -20.73 0.49
CA SER A 141 -5.19 -20.50 -0.03
C SER A 141 -5.73 -19.10 0.27
N ALA A 142 -5.16 -18.41 1.26
CA ALA A 142 -5.44 -17.04 1.61
C ALA A 142 -4.27 -16.16 1.16
N ASP A 143 -4.53 -15.23 0.24
CA ASP A 143 -3.56 -14.24 -0.24
C ASP A 143 -4.14 -12.86 0.04
N CYS A 144 -3.45 -12.07 0.85
CA CYS A 144 -3.97 -10.80 1.33
C CYS A 144 -2.92 -9.70 1.21
N PRO A 145 -3.29 -8.51 0.68
CA PRO A 145 -2.42 -7.35 0.77
C PRO A 145 -2.23 -6.95 2.23
N ILE A 146 -1.01 -6.61 2.61
CA ILE A 146 -0.72 -5.98 3.91
C ILE A 146 -1.14 -4.52 3.80
N ASN A 147 -2.32 -4.20 4.32
CA ASN A 147 -2.90 -2.85 4.23
C ASN A 147 -2.57 -1.97 5.45
N GLN A 148 -2.16 -2.57 6.56
CA GLN A 148 -1.77 -1.85 7.78
C GLN A 148 -0.25 -1.82 7.92
N PRO A 149 0.33 -0.76 8.53
CA PRO A 149 1.74 -0.73 8.87
C PRO A 149 2.12 -1.94 9.74
N ILE A 150 3.21 -2.62 9.35
CA ILE A 150 3.82 -3.66 10.17
C ILE A 150 4.42 -2.99 11.42
N ARG A 151 4.05 -3.47 12.61
CA ARG A 151 4.52 -2.89 13.88
C ARG A 151 5.18 -3.93 14.76
N HIS A 152 6.31 -3.56 15.35
CA HIS A 152 6.86 -4.32 16.47
C HIS A 152 6.04 -4.00 17.73
N LEU A 153 5.56 -5.02 18.43
CA LEU A 153 4.78 -4.84 19.66
C LEU A 153 5.67 -4.95 20.89
N HIS A 154 6.26 -6.12 21.10
CA HIS A 154 7.21 -6.42 22.17
C HIS A 154 7.96 -7.72 21.85
N ASP A 155 9.13 -7.93 22.44
CA ASP A 155 9.94 -9.14 22.26
C ASP A 155 10.15 -9.52 20.78
N ASN A 156 9.59 -10.65 20.35
CA ASN A 156 9.58 -11.13 18.96
C ASN A 156 8.17 -11.08 18.34
N THR A 157 7.24 -10.37 18.98
CA THR A 157 5.85 -10.26 18.53
C THR A 157 5.71 -9.07 17.59
N TRP A 158 5.28 -9.37 16.37
CA TRP A 158 5.03 -8.41 15.31
C TRP A 158 3.55 -8.42 14.94
N LEU A 159 2.98 -7.24 14.74
CA LEU A 159 1.67 -7.07 14.15
C LEU A 159 1.82 -6.97 12.63
N ILE A 160 1.17 -7.87 11.92
CA ILE A 160 1.09 -7.88 10.45
C ILE A 160 -0.38 -7.89 10.08
N ASP A 161 -0.86 -6.81 9.47
CA ASP A 161 -2.29 -6.57 9.27
C ASP A 161 -3.04 -6.59 10.62
N TYR A 162 -3.91 -7.58 10.85
CA TYR A 162 -4.57 -7.80 12.13
C TYR A 162 -3.87 -8.84 13.02
N GLY A 163 -2.94 -9.64 12.48
CA GLY A 163 -2.36 -10.77 13.18
C GLY A 163 -1.19 -10.39 14.09
N GLU A 164 -1.27 -10.81 15.35
CA GLU A 164 -0.15 -10.79 16.28
C GLU A 164 0.65 -12.10 16.15
N HIS A 165 1.89 -11.98 15.70
CA HIS A 165 2.74 -13.13 15.39
C HIS A 165 4.03 -13.07 16.20
N SER A 166 4.22 -14.05 17.10
CA SER A 166 5.52 -14.28 17.74
C SER A 166 6.41 -15.08 16.80
N ILE A 167 7.40 -14.42 16.22
CA ILE A 167 8.26 -15.01 15.17
C ILE A 167 9.43 -15.75 15.84
N GLU A 168 9.50 -17.06 15.63
CA GLU A 168 10.59 -17.91 16.12
C GLU A 168 11.75 -17.95 15.14
N GLU A 169 11.43 -18.00 13.84
CA GLU A 169 12.38 -18.31 12.80
C GLU A 169 11.92 -17.71 11.47
N ILE A 170 12.88 -17.26 10.66
CA ILE A 170 12.64 -16.75 9.32
C ILE A 170 13.44 -17.57 8.30
N TRP A 171 12.79 -17.90 7.19
CA TRP A 171 13.38 -18.50 6.02
C TRP A 171 13.32 -17.52 4.85
N ILE A 172 14.47 -17.14 4.32
CA ILE A 172 14.54 -16.23 3.19
C ILE A 172 14.96 -16.99 1.94
N LYS A 173 14.14 -16.95 0.89
CA LYS A 173 14.55 -17.36 -0.45
C LYS A 173 15.16 -16.15 -1.15
N LYS A 174 16.46 -16.23 -1.42
CA LYS A 174 17.21 -15.25 -2.21
C LYS A 174 17.66 -15.87 -3.52
N ASP A 175 17.24 -15.27 -4.62
CA ASP A 175 17.40 -15.80 -5.97
C ASP A 175 17.97 -14.73 -6.92
N ASP A 176 18.45 -15.14 -8.10
CA ASP A 176 18.81 -14.18 -9.14
C ASP A 176 17.56 -13.59 -9.82
N SER A 177 16.43 -14.30 -9.75
CA SER A 177 15.14 -13.82 -10.22
C SER A 177 14.41 -13.03 -9.14
N TYR A 178 14.11 -11.75 -9.40
CA TYR A 178 13.45 -10.89 -8.41
C TYR A 178 12.07 -11.39 -7.98
N ASP A 179 11.35 -12.06 -8.88
CA ASP A 179 9.99 -12.57 -8.67
C ASP A 179 9.91 -13.92 -7.93
N HIS A 180 11.04 -14.50 -7.53
CA HIS A 180 11.11 -15.75 -6.76
C HIS A 180 11.69 -15.55 -5.35
N GLN A 181 11.77 -14.30 -4.89
CA GLN A 181 12.29 -13.97 -3.57
C GLN A 181 11.15 -13.79 -2.56
N TYR A 182 11.22 -14.47 -1.43
CA TYR A 182 10.20 -14.37 -0.38
C TYR A 182 10.82 -14.51 1.01
N ILE A 183 10.07 -14.05 2.00
CA ILE A 183 10.33 -14.25 3.41
C ILE A 183 9.24 -15.20 3.92
N LEU A 184 9.60 -16.31 4.54
CA LEU A 184 8.68 -17.21 5.21
C LEU A 184 8.92 -17.12 6.71
N LEU A 185 7.89 -16.69 7.43
CA LEU A 185 7.89 -16.63 8.88
C LEU A 185 7.40 -17.98 9.42
N GLN A 186 8.09 -18.50 10.41
CA GLN A 186 7.61 -19.56 11.30
C GLN A 186 7.31 -18.93 12.65
N CYS A 187 6.04 -19.01 13.05
CA CYS A 187 5.50 -18.34 14.21
C CYS A 187 5.17 -19.36 15.30
N SER A 188 5.55 -19.04 16.55
CA SER A 188 5.16 -19.85 17.71
C SER A 188 3.64 -19.75 17.94
N PRO A 189 3.02 -20.77 18.55
CA PRO A 189 1.69 -20.62 19.14
C PRO A 189 1.62 -19.38 20.04
N MET A 190 0.62 -18.53 19.83
CA MET A 190 0.36 -17.38 20.69
C MET A 190 -0.48 -17.78 21.89
N PRO A 191 -0.27 -17.15 23.06
CA PRO A 191 -1.19 -17.31 24.18
C PRO A 191 -2.56 -16.71 23.83
N ARG A 192 -3.62 -17.34 24.35
CA ARG A 192 -4.98 -16.80 24.28
C ARG A 192 -5.03 -15.37 24.82
N PHE A 193 -5.99 -14.57 24.34
CA PHE A 193 -6.23 -13.23 24.87
C PHE A 193 -6.72 -13.27 26.33
N GLY A 194 -7.32 -14.39 26.76
CA GLY A 194 -7.78 -14.59 28.14
C GLY A 194 -9.11 -13.89 28.46
N ILE A 195 -9.85 -13.46 27.44
CA ILE A 195 -11.14 -12.75 27.55
C ILE A 195 -12.34 -13.60 27.11
N TYR A 196 -12.09 -14.83 26.66
CA TYR A 196 -13.12 -15.77 26.20
C TYR A 196 -13.25 -16.96 27.14
N GLU A 197 -14.47 -17.46 27.27
CA GLU A 197 -14.76 -18.75 27.89
C GLU A 197 -14.72 -19.86 26.83
N GLY A 198 -14.04 -20.97 27.13
CA GLY A 198 -13.96 -22.14 26.25
C GLY A 198 -12.54 -22.54 25.87
N GLU A 199 -12.40 -23.79 25.45
CA GLU A 199 -11.13 -24.35 24.96
C GLU A 199 -11.32 -25.00 23.58
N GLY A 200 -10.23 -25.17 22.83
CA GLY A 200 -10.22 -25.96 21.60
C GLY A 200 -10.30 -25.17 20.28
N TYR A 201 -10.29 -23.84 20.33
CA TYR A 201 -10.12 -23.01 19.13
C TYR A 201 -8.65 -23.02 18.67
N ARG A 202 -8.45 -22.91 17.36
CA ARG A 202 -7.12 -22.82 16.73
C ARG A 202 -6.62 -21.39 16.58
N TYR A 203 -7.54 -20.43 16.56
CA TYR A 203 -7.25 -19.01 16.50
C TYR A 203 -8.26 -18.25 17.39
N GLU A 204 -7.88 -17.05 17.82
CA GLU A 204 -8.77 -16.09 18.48
C GLU A 204 -8.72 -14.74 17.77
N GLU A 205 -9.84 -14.02 17.82
CA GLU A 205 -9.94 -12.63 17.40
C GLU A 205 -10.34 -11.79 18.59
N ALA A 206 -9.82 -10.58 18.73
CA ALA A 206 -10.17 -9.61 19.76
C ALA A 206 -9.96 -8.20 19.19
N ALA A 207 -10.32 -7.16 19.92
CA ALA A 207 -9.87 -5.81 19.58
C ALA A 207 -9.02 -5.22 20.70
N TRP A 208 -7.98 -4.49 20.31
CA TRP A 208 -7.17 -3.70 21.23
C TRP A 208 -7.82 -2.32 21.41
N PHE A 209 -8.18 -1.97 22.65
CA PHE A 209 -8.83 -0.71 22.97
C PHE A 209 -8.44 -0.25 24.38
N ILE A 210 -7.85 0.94 24.53
CA ILE A 210 -7.44 1.54 25.82
C ILE A 210 -6.61 0.54 26.66
N ASP A 211 -5.47 0.14 26.11
CA ASP A 211 -4.46 -0.70 26.75
C ASP A 211 -4.95 -2.06 27.27
N ARG A 212 -6.02 -2.59 26.66
CA ARG A 212 -6.54 -3.93 26.94
C ARG A 212 -7.15 -4.54 25.68
N TYR A 213 -7.33 -5.85 25.71
CA TYR A 213 -8.17 -6.54 24.75
C TYR A 213 -9.64 -6.50 25.21
N ILE A 214 -10.53 -6.25 24.26
CA ILE A 214 -11.97 -6.41 24.36
C ILE A 214 -12.41 -7.52 23.40
N THR A 215 -13.58 -8.08 23.64
CA THR A 215 -14.09 -9.17 22.81
C THR A 215 -14.42 -8.69 21.39
N ARG A 216 -14.44 -9.63 20.45
CA ARG A 216 -14.88 -9.39 19.07
C ARG A 216 -16.32 -8.88 19.03
N GLN A 217 -17.16 -9.36 19.93
CA GLN A 217 -18.55 -8.94 20.08
C GLN A 217 -18.65 -7.47 20.48
N GLU A 218 -17.90 -7.03 21.50
CA GLU A 218 -17.85 -5.62 21.89
C GLU A 218 -17.33 -4.72 20.77
N TYR A 219 -16.33 -5.20 20.01
CA TYR A 219 -15.86 -4.50 18.82
C TYR A 219 -16.96 -4.32 17.77
N ASP A 220 -17.71 -5.39 17.48
CA ASP A 220 -18.80 -5.38 16.50
C ASP A 220 -20.00 -4.53 16.93
N ASP A 221 -20.26 -4.46 18.24
CA ASP A 221 -21.30 -3.60 18.82
C ASP A 221 -20.90 -2.11 18.82
N GLY A 222 -19.61 -1.81 18.62
CA GLY A 222 -19.09 -0.44 18.68
C GLY A 222 -19.01 0.13 20.10
N VAL A 223 -19.20 -0.71 21.12
CA VAL A 223 -19.24 -0.36 22.56
C VAL A 223 -18.62 -1.50 23.37
N ALA A 224 -17.79 -1.17 24.36
CA ALA A 224 -17.21 -2.14 25.30
C ALA A 224 -17.69 -1.91 26.75
N ASP A 225 -17.75 -2.98 27.55
CA ASP A 225 -17.90 -2.88 29.00
C ASP A 225 -16.52 -2.68 29.65
N ILE A 226 -16.29 -1.48 30.17
CA ILE A 226 -15.07 -1.13 30.86
C ILE A 226 -15.41 -0.77 32.30
N ASN A 227 -15.08 -1.70 33.21
CA ASN A 227 -15.30 -1.56 34.64
C ASN A 227 -16.79 -1.34 35.00
N GLY A 228 -17.69 -2.06 34.33
CA GLY A 228 -19.14 -1.99 34.55
C GLY A 228 -19.81 -0.78 33.90
N LYS A 229 -19.14 -0.14 32.93
CA LYS A 229 -19.68 0.99 32.18
C LYS A 229 -19.52 0.73 30.68
N SER A 230 -20.59 0.95 29.94
CA SER A 230 -20.57 0.97 28.49
C SER A 230 -19.79 2.19 28.00
N VAL A 231 -18.76 1.95 27.18
CA VAL A 231 -17.90 2.97 26.59
C VAL A 231 -17.91 2.81 25.07
N GLU A 232 -18.26 3.86 24.34
CA GLU A 232 -18.20 3.86 22.88
C GLU A 232 -16.75 3.76 22.39
N LEU A 233 -16.53 2.95 21.35
CA LEU A 233 -15.20 2.73 20.79
C LEU A 233 -14.74 3.89 19.90
N GLU A 234 -15.68 4.62 19.30
CA GLU A 234 -15.43 5.79 18.44
C GLU A 234 -14.36 5.52 17.35
N GLN A 235 -14.35 4.31 16.80
CA GLN A 235 -13.36 3.86 15.80
C GLN A 235 -11.89 3.85 16.29
N ARG A 236 -11.65 3.87 17.60
CA ARG A 236 -10.31 3.82 18.20
C ARG A 236 -9.84 2.41 18.54
N ALA A 237 -10.70 1.40 18.39
CA ALA A 237 -10.35 0.01 18.62
C ALA A 237 -9.71 -0.59 17.36
N GLU A 238 -8.68 -1.43 17.54
CA GLU A 238 -7.99 -2.11 16.44
C GLU A 238 -8.23 -3.61 16.51
N LEU A 239 -8.67 -4.24 15.42
CA LEU A 239 -8.82 -5.69 15.37
C LEU A 239 -7.45 -6.39 15.52
N ARG A 240 -7.45 -7.50 16.25
CA ARG A 240 -6.29 -8.34 16.55
C ARG A 240 -6.66 -9.80 16.41
N THR A 241 -5.78 -10.60 15.81
CA THR A 241 -5.93 -12.05 15.72
C THR A 241 -4.69 -12.75 16.25
N ARG A 242 -4.87 -13.96 16.79
CA ARG A 242 -3.79 -14.81 17.30
C ARG A 242 -4.01 -16.25 16.89
N GLU A 243 -3.00 -16.84 16.28
CA GLU A 243 -2.96 -18.28 16.03
C GLU A 243 -2.48 -18.99 17.30
N LEU A 244 -3.31 -19.91 17.81
CA LEU A 244 -3.05 -20.67 19.04
C LEU A 244 -2.28 -21.96 18.78
N GLU A 245 -2.02 -22.27 17.52
CA GLU A 245 -1.14 -23.35 17.06
C GLU A 245 0.05 -22.76 16.31
N GLN A 246 1.11 -23.55 16.11
CA GLN A 246 2.27 -23.10 15.33
C GLN A 246 1.83 -22.80 13.90
N ASP A 247 2.32 -21.69 13.35
CA ASP A 247 1.86 -21.23 12.05
C ASP A 247 2.95 -20.67 11.15
N PHE A 248 2.63 -20.54 9.86
CA PHE A 248 3.59 -20.11 8.84
C PHE A 248 2.98 -19.02 7.95
N ILE A 249 3.79 -18.03 7.58
CA ILE A 249 3.31 -16.91 6.76
C ILE A 249 4.38 -16.58 5.72
N PHE A 250 4.02 -16.68 4.44
CA PHE A 250 4.85 -16.12 3.39
C PHE A 250 4.60 -14.63 3.26
N ILE A 251 5.65 -13.84 3.08
CA ILE A 251 5.62 -12.42 2.78
C ILE A 251 6.43 -12.19 1.52
N ALA A 252 5.80 -11.58 0.52
CA ALA A 252 6.44 -11.16 -0.72
C ALA A 252 5.66 -10.02 -1.37
N THR A 253 6.24 -9.36 -2.37
CA THR A 253 5.51 -8.37 -3.17
C THR A 253 4.31 -9.00 -3.89
N PHE A 254 3.28 -8.21 -4.22
CA PHE A 254 2.15 -8.69 -5.04
C PHE A 254 2.55 -9.38 -6.36
N ALA A 255 3.68 -8.96 -6.95
CA ALA A 255 4.19 -9.49 -8.22
C ALA A 255 5.05 -10.76 -8.07
N ASN A 256 5.19 -11.31 -6.87
CA ASN A 256 5.95 -12.53 -6.64
C ASN A 256 5.22 -13.76 -7.19
N SER A 257 5.95 -14.76 -7.67
CA SER A 257 5.40 -16.01 -8.17
C SER A 257 4.49 -16.73 -7.17
N ILE A 258 4.71 -16.62 -5.85
CA ILE A 258 3.82 -17.22 -4.84
C ILE A 258 2.43 -16.57 -4.82
N ASN A 259 2.31 -15.31 -5.24
CA ASN A 259 1.07 -14.54 -5.25
C ASN A 259 0.38 -14.54 -6.63
N VAL A 260 0.92 -15.25 -7.62
CA VAL A 260 0.30 -15.39 -8.94
C VAL A 260 -0.82 -16.44 -8.88
N ASP A 261 -2.04 -16.06 -9.24
CA ASP A 261 -3.23 -16.94 -9.15
C ASP A 261 -3.05 -18.33 -9.76
N ARG A 262 -2.32 -18.43 -10.88
CA ARG A 262 -2.05 -19.70 -11.58
C ARG A 262 -1.22 -20.69 -10.75
N ASN A 263 -0.56 -20.21 -9.69
CA ASN A 263 0.29 -20.99 -8.80
C ASN A 263 -0.40 -21.35 -7.49
N ARG A 264 -1.57 -20.78 -7.19
CA ARG A 264 -2.26 -20.92 -5.89
C ARG A 264 -2.37 -22.36 -5.41
N SER A 265 -2.70 -23.30 -6.31
CA SER A 265 -2.81 -24.72 -5.97
C SER A 265 -1.49 -25.36 -5.52
N VAL A 266 -0.36 -24.93 -6.08
CA VAL A 266 0.97 -25.42 -5.69
C VAL A 266 1.38 -24.80 -4.36
N VAL A 267 1.13 -23.50 -4.17
CA VAL A 267 1.45 -22.79 -2.92
C VAL A 267 0.63 -23.35 -1.76
N ASP A 268 -0.68 -23.59 -1.93
CA ASP A 268 -1.55 -24.25 -0.95
C ASP A 268 -1.07 -25.66 -0.60
N GLN A 269 -0.67 -26.46 -1.59
CA GLN A 269 -0.09 -27.78 -1.33
C GLN A 269 1.21 -27.70 -0.52
N VAL A 270 2.09 -26.75 -0.84
CA VAL A 270 3.33 -26.52 -0.08
C VAL A 270 3.01 -26.09 1.34
N TYR A 271 2.11 -25.12 1.53
CA TYR A 271 1.70 -24.64 2.84
C TYR A 271 1.11 -25.77 3.70
N ARG A 272 0.16 -26.55 3.18
CA ARG A 272 -0.40 -27.70 3.89
C ARG A 272 0.64 -28.75 4.23
N PHE A 273 1.61 -28.97 3.35
CA PHE A 273 2.73 -29.87 3.64
C PHE A 273 3.58 -29.35 4.79
N ILE A 274 3.90 -28.06 4.80
CA ILE A 274 4.64 -27.41 5.91
C ILE A 274 3.87 -27.57 7.23
N LYS A 275 2.56 -27.29 7.25
CA LYS A 275 1.74 -27.44 8.47
C LYS A 275 1.67 -28.88 8.99
N ASN A 276 1.65 -29.88 8.10
CA ASN A 276 1.46 -31.28 8.49
C ASN A 276 2.75 -32.04 8.78
N VAL A 277 3.82 -31.75 8.04
CA VAL A 277 5.08 -32.51 8.07
C VAL A 277 6.22 -31.69 8.66
N GLY A 278 6.11 -30.36 8.63
CA GLY A 278 7.15 -29.43 9.03
C GLY A 278 7.89 -28.82 7.84
N LEU A 279 8.67 -27.79 8.15
CA LEU A 279 9.41 -27.01 7.17
C LEU A 279 10.74 -27.68 6.81
N SER A 280 11.04 -27.76 5.51
CA SER A 280 12.33 -28.25 5.01
C SER A 280 12.69 -27.59 3.67
N ASP A 281 13.99 -27.58 3.35
CA ASP A 281 14.49 -27.09 2.06
C ASP A 281 13.82 -27.79 0.87
N THR A 282 13.63 -29.11 0.97
CA THR A 282 13.02 -29.90 -0.10
C THR A 282 11.56 -29.53 -0.35
N THR A 283 10.85 -29.13 0.70
CA THR A 283 9.49 -28.61 0.61
C THR A 283 9.47 -27.29 -0.17
N LEU A 284 10.39 -26.38 0.16
CA LEU A 284 10.47 -25.05 -0.44
C LEU A 284 10.96 -25.07 -1.89
N GLN A 285 11.79 -26.04 -2.28
CA GLN A 285 12.22 -26.23 -3.68
C GLN A 285 11.06 -26.44 -4.67
N ARG A 286 9.89 -26.88 -4.19
CA ARG A 286 8.69 -26.97 -5.03
C ARG A 286 8.24 -25.60 -5.55
N LEU A 287 8.56 -24.53 -4.82
CA LEU A 287 8.24 -23.15 -5.19
C LEU A 287 9.19 -22.59 -6.27
N ASP A 288 10.32 -23.25 -6.55
CA ASP A 288 11.28 -22.80 -7.56
C ASP A 288 10.76 -23.00 -9.01
N LYS A 289 9.67 -23.76 -9.17
CA LYS A 289 9.05 -24.07 -10.47
C LYS A 289 7.78 -23.27 -10.74
N LEU A 290 7.49 -22.29 -9.88
CA LEU A 290 6.28 -21.49 -10.02
C LEU A 290 6.31 -20.64 -11.30
N LYS A 291 5.13 -20.38 -11.85
CA LYS A 291 5.00 -19.51 -13.02
C LYS A 291 5.23 -18.06 -12.60
N ARG A 292 6.09 -17.37 -13.32
CA ARG A 292 6.37 -15.94 -13.12
C ARG A 292 5.13 -15.08 -13.37
N HIS A 293 5.11 -13.90 -12.74
CA HIS A 293 4.14 -12.85 -13.05
C HIS A 293 4.24 -12.44 -14.54
N PRO A 294 3.12 -12.17 -15.24
CA PRO A 294 3.15 -11.88 -16.69
C PRO A 294 4.12 -10.77 -17.07
N VAL A 295 4.12 -9.67 -16.33
CA VAL A 295 5.06 -8.56 -16.53
C VAL A 295 6.52 -9.00 -16.30
N SER A 296 6.79 -9.83 -15.30
CA SER A 296 8.14 -10.33 -15.02
C SER A 296 8.67 -11.23 -16.15
N GLN A 297 7.79 -11.93 -16.87
CA GLN A 297 8.17 -12.74 -18.04
C GLN A 297 8.66 -11.89 -19.20
N MET A 298 8.16 -10.65 -19.33
CA MET A 298 8.53 -9.72 -20.41
C MET A 298 9.87 -9.04 -20.18
N MET A 299 10.49 -9.24 -19.02
CA MET A 299 11.76 -8.60 -18.61
C MET A 299 13.02 -9.38 -19.04
N GLN A 300 12.88 -10.46 -19.81
CA GLN A 300 13.99 -11.30 -20.31
C GLN A 300 14.36 -10.99 -21.77
#